data_AF-A0A961Y222-F1
#
_entry.id   AF-A0A961Y222-F1
#
_cell.length_a   1.000
_cell.length_b   1.000
_cell.length_c   1.000
_cell.angle_alpha   90.00
_cell.angle_beta   90.00
_cell.angle_gamma   90.00
#
_symmetry.space_group_name_H-M   'P 1'
#
loop_
_entity.id
_entity.type
_entity.pdbx_description
1 polymer ?
#
loop_
_entity_poly.entity_id
_entity_poly.type
_entity_poly.pdbx_seq_one_letter_code
_entity_poly.pdbx_strand_id
1 'polypeptide(L)'
;PDAFWPRTDQTFLQSYFPQWHGLPVFCNMLQYVWFALPELWDWNSVSVVHYQYEKPWETDHPKAELLQPLIDLWRAYRTGEGIPDIASLPNPTP
;
A
#
# COMPACT_ATOMS: atom_id res chain seq x y z
N PRO A 1 -7.20 -29.60 9.38
CA PRO A 1 -8.53 -28.95 9.46
C PRO A 1 -8.67 -28.00 10.66
N ASP A 2 -7.91 -28.23 11.73
CA ASP A 2 -8.07 -27.50 13.01
C ASP A 2 -7.06 -26.37 13.24
N ALA A 3 -6.35 -25.92 12.19
CA ALA A 3 -5.38 -24.84 12.30
C ALA A 3 -6.07 -23.48 12.22
N PHE A 4 -5.95 -22.67 13.28
CA PHE A 4 -6.38 -21.27 13.28
C PHE A 4 -5.20 -20.35 12.93
N TRP A 5 -5.40 -19.49 11.93
CA TRP A 5 -4.38 -18.59 11.41
C TRP A 5 -4.78 -17.13 11.72
N PRO A 6 -4.15 -16.48 12.72
CA PRO A 6 -4.60 -15.19 13.23
C PRO A 6 -4.63 -14.06 12.20
N ARG A 7 -3.79 -14.13 11.16
CA ARG A 7 -3.81 -13.24 9.99
C ARG A 7 -3.99 -14.05 8.72
N THR A 8 -5.05 -14.85 8.67
CA THR A 8 -5.53 -15.56 7.48
C THR A 8 -4.41 -16.28 6.72
N ASP A 9 -4.43 -16.18 5.39
CA ASP A 9 -3.41 -16.64 4.45
C ASP A 9 -2.00 -16.15 4.79
N GLN A 10 -1.82 -14.91 5.29
CA GLN A 10 -0.49 -14.39 5.62
C GLN A 10 0.22 -15.24 6.68
N THR A 11 -0.43 -15.52 7.81
CA THR A 11 0.18 -16.37 8.87
C THR A 11 0.34 -17.82 8.45
N PHE A 12 -0.56 -18.33 7.59
CA PHE A 12 -0.42 -19.66 7.01
C PHE A 12 0.82 -19.73 6.11
N LEU A 13 0.96 -18.83 5.14
CA LEU A 13 2.07 -18.81 4.17
C LEU A 13 3.41 -18.58 4.86
N GLN A 14 3.46 -17.70 5.86
CA GLN A 14 4.67 -17.49 6.66
C GLN A 14 5.10 -18.77 7.38
N SER A 15 4.14 -19.52 7.94
CA SER A 15 4.43 -20.79 8.62
C SER A 15 4.83 -21.90 7.64
N TYR A 16 4.23 -21.89 6.44
CA TYR A 16 4.49 -22.88 5.40
C TYR A 16 5.83 -22.67 4.68
N PHE A 17 6.27 -21.41 4.53
CA PHE A 17 7.52 -21.04 3.86
C PHE A 17 8.50 -20.31 4.81
N PRO A 18 9.05 -21.00 5.83
CA PRO A 18 9.86 -20.35 6.87
C PRO A 18 11.19 -19.77 6.37
N GLN A 19 11.66 -20.19 5.19
CA GLN A 19 12.91 -19.75 4.58
C GLN A 19 12.71 -18.77 3.42
N TRP A 20 11.51 -18.18 3.29
CA TRP A 20 11.26 -17.20 2.25
C TRP A 20 12.09 -15.93 2.49
N HIS A 21 12.86 -15.50 1.48
CA HIS A 21 13.80 -14.37 1.58
C HIS A 21 13.14 -12.99 1.49
N GLY A 22 11.83 -12.90 1.28
CA GLY A 22 11.11 -11.63 1.12
C GLY A 22 11.29 -10.99 -0.25
N LEU A 23 10.57 -9.89 -0.47
CA LEU A 23 10.77 -8.97 -1.59
C LEU A 23 11.16 -7.60 -1.02
N PRO A 24 11.78 -6.71 -1.81
CA PRO A 24 11.96 -5.32 -1.41
C PRO A 24 10.62 -4.69 -1.00
N VAL A 25 10.64 -3.81 0.01
CA VAL A 25 9.42 -3.14 0.50
C VAL A 25 8.67 -2.39 -0.60
N PHE A 26 9.39 -1.86 -1.60
CA PHE A 26 8.83 -1.13 -2.73
C PHE A 26 7.95 -1.98 -3.65
N CYS A 27 8.08 -3.31 -3.60
CA CYS A 27 7.22 -4.23 -4.33
C CYS A 27 5.91 -4.55 -3.58
N ASN A 28 5.75 -4.05 -2.35
CA ASN A 28 4.57 -4.25 -1.51
C ASN A 28 4.46 -3.10 -0.49
N MET A 29 4.51 -1.86 -0.99
CA MET A 29 4.58 -0.67 -0.15
C MET A 29 3.23 -0.44 0.54
N LEU A 30 3.18 -0.56 1.87
CA LEU A 30 1.95 -0.31 2.62
C LEU A 30 1.56 1.16 2.52
N GLN A 31 0.27 1.45 2.33
CA GLN A 31 -0.23 2.81 2.19
C GLN A 31 0.11 3.70 3.40
N TYR A 32 0.22 3.11 4.59
CA TYR A 32 0.56 3.83 5.82
C TYR A 32 2.00 4.30 5.92
N VAL A 33 2.92 3.76 5.11
CA VAL A 33 4.28 4.28 5.01
C VAL A 33 4.26 5.75 4.56
N TRP A 34 3.27 6.15 3.76
CA TRP A 34 3.10 7.53 3.26
C TRP A 34 3.25 8.59 4.34
N PHE A 35 2.57 8.44 5.48
CA PHE A 35 2.64 9.41 6.58
C PHE A 35 3.43 8.91 7.79
N ALA A 36 3.65 7.59 7.93
CA ALA A 36 4.36 7.05 9.08
C ALA A 36 5.89 7.06 8.90
N LEU A 37 6.38 6.92 7.67
CA LEU A 37 7.80 6.90 7.32
C LEU A 37 8.02 7.65 5.98
N PRO A 38 7.74 8.96 5.93
CA PRO A 38 7.77 9.72 4.68
C PRO A 38 9.13 9.69 3.98
N GLU A 39 10.22 9.62 4.75
CA GLU A 39 11.60 9.52 4.22
C GLU A 39 11.89 8.21 3.45
N LEU A 40 11.10 7.15 3.68
CA LEU A 40 11.22 5.89 2.94
C LEU A 40 10.51 5.93 1.58
N TRP A 41 9.60 6.87 1.39
CA TRP A 41 8.79 6.92 0.17
C TRP A 41 9.58 7.54 -0.99
N ASP A 42 9.66 6.81 -2.09
CA ASP A 42 10.16 7.30 -3.37
C ASP A 42 9.30 6.75 -4.50
N TRP A 43 8.65 7.66 -5.24
CA TRP A 43 7.78 7.31 -6.36
C TRP A 43 8.49 6.55 -7.47
N ASN A 44 9.79 6.76 -7.68
CA ASN A 44 10.55 6.04 -8.72
C ASN A 44 10.85 4.60 -8.32
N SER A 45 10.90 4.31 -7.03
CA SER A 45 11.19 2.98 -6.50
C SER A 45 9.92 2.15 -6.27
N VAL A 46 8.82 2.79 -5.84
CA VAL A 46 7.56 2.09 -5.52
C VAL A 46 6.97 1.45 -6.79
N SER A 47 6.89 0.12 -6.78
CA SER A 47 6.28 -0.67 -7.86
C SER A 47 4.82 -1.00 -7.59
N VAL A 48 4.47 -1.24 -6.31
CA VAL A 48 3.10 -1.61 -5.91
C VAL A 48 2.77 -0.96 -4.57
N VAL A 49 1.61 -0.28 -4.51
CA VAL A 49 1.02 0.21 -3.27
C VAL A 49 -0.04 -0.79 -2.77
N HIS A 50 0.06 -1.19 -1.51
CA HIS A 50 -0.85 -2.11 -0.87
C HIS A 50 -1.72 -1.38 0.16
N TYR A 51 -3.01 -1.30 -0.13
CA TYR A 51 -4.03 -0.76 0.79
C TYR A 51 -4.48 -1.85 1.78
N GLN A 52 -3.78 -1.92 2.92
CA GLN A 52 -4.07 -2.86 4.00
C GLN A 52 -5.19 -2.34 4.93
N TYR A 53 -6.14 -3.20 5.30
CA TYR A 53 -7.35 -2.84 6.03
C TYR A 53 -8.27 -1.92 5.21
N GLU A 54 -8.25 -0.61 5.43
CA GLU A 54 -9.12 0.36 4.76
C GLU A 54 -8.82 0.48 3.26
N LYS A 55 -9.87 0.40 2.44
CA LYS A 55 -9.78 0.40 0.98
C LYS A 55 -9.98 1.80 0.38
N PRO A 56 -9.32 2.13 -0.75
CA PRO A 56 -9.41 3.46 -1.35
C PRO A 56 -10.80 3.81 -1.92
N TRP A 57 -11.70 2.84 -2.00
CA TRP A 57 -13.11 3.04 -2.40
C TRP A 57 -14.09 3.07 -1.24
N GLU A 58 -13.64 2.95 0.01
CA GLU A 58 -14.52 3.05 1.18
C GLU A 58 -15.06 4.48 1.33
N THR A 59 -16.36 4.60 1.59
CA THR A 59 -17.04 5.90 1.78
C THR A 59 -16.62 6.57 3.09
N ASP A 60 -16.52 5.81 4.18
CA ASP A 60 -16.22 6.31 5.53
C ASP A 60 -14.78 6.00 5.93
N HIS A 61 -13.84 6.22 5.01
CA HIS A 61 -12.44 5.90 5.22
C HIS A 61 -11.80 6.86 6.27
N PRO A 62 -11.48 6.40 7.49
CA PRO A 62 -11.10 7.26 8.63
C PRO A 62 -9.79 8.04 8.41
N LYS A 63 -8.95 7.63 7.46
CA LYS A 63 -7.68 8.29 7.13
C LYS A 63 -7.67 8.84 5.70
N ALA A 64 -8.83 9.15 5.14
CA ALA A 64 -8.95 9.53 3.73
C ALA A 64 -8.12 10.78 3.43
N GLU A 65 -8.18 11.77 4.32
CA GLU A 65 -7.43 13.02 4.19
C GLU A 65 -5.90 12.79 4.21
N LEU A 66 -5.41 11.96 5.14
CA LEU A 66 -3.98 11.64 5.25
C LEU A 66 -3.44 10.85 4.04
N LEU A 67 -4.30 10.05 3.40
CA LEU A 67 -3.96 9.22 2.25
C LEU A 67 -4.47 9.80 0.93
N GLN A 68 -4.94 11.05 0.92
CA GLN A 68 -5.60 11.67 -0.22
C GLN A 68 -4.81 11.51 -1.53
N PRO A 69 -3.48 11.77 -1.58
CA PRO A 69 -2.71 11.59 -2.81
C PRO A 69 -2.72 10.15 -3.34
N LEU A 70 -2.67 9.15 -2.44
CA LEU A 70 -2.72 7.75 -2.83
C LEU A 70 -4.11 7.33 -3.27
N ILE A 71 -5.16 7.82 -2.62
CA ILE A 71 -6.55 7.51 -3.00
C ILE A 71 -6.88 8.14 -4.35
N ASP A 72 -6.44 9.37 -4.60
CA ASP A 72 -6.64 10.05 -5.88
C ASP A 72 -5.90 9.34 -7.01
N LEU A 73 -4.67 8.88 -6.77
CA LEU A 73 -3.94 8.06 -7.75
C LEU A 73 -4.71 6.78 -8.08
N TRP A 74 -5.22 6.08 -7.07
CA TRP A 74 -6.04 4.87 -7.28
C TRP A 74 -7.30 5.17 -8.09
N ARG A 75 -7.99 6.28 -7.79
CA ARG A 75 -9.20 6.71 -8.51
C ARG A 75 -8.89 7.04 -9.96
N ALA A 76 -7.81 7.76 -10.23
CA ALA A 76 -7.39 8.11 -11.59
C ALA A 76 -7.16 6.86 -12.46
N TYR A 77 -6.48 5.84 -11.91
CA TYR A 77 -6.31 4.56 -12.61
C TYR A 77 -7.62 3.78 -12.76
N ARG A 78 -8.53 3.86 -11.79
CA ARG A 78 -9.83 3.17 -11.88
C ARG A 78 -10.75 3.77 -12.94
N THR A 79 -10.76 5.10 -13.06
CA THR A 79 -11.62 5.80 -14.04
C THR A 79 -10.94 5.92 -15.40
N GLY A 80 -9.61 5.87 -15.46
CA GLY A 80 -8.83 6.16 -16.65
C GLY A 80 -8.65 7.67 -16.90
N GLU A 81 -9.06 8.51 -15.95
CA GLU A 81 -9.07 9.97 -16.09
C GLU A 81 -8.02 10.61 -15.19
N GLY A 82 -7.30 11.61 -15.71
CA GLY A 82 -6.35 12.38 -14.91
C GLY A 82 -5.18 11.57 -14.35
N ILE A 83 -4.81 10.45 -14.99
CA ILE A 83 -3.65 9.63 -14.61
C ILE A 83 -2.40 10.51 -14.68
N PRO A 84 -1.73 10.79 -13.54
CA PRO A 84 -0.55 11.66 -13.54
C PRO A 84 0.69 10.90 -14.01
N ASP A 85 1.76 11.64 -14.33
CA ASP A 85 3.10 11.07 -14.35
C ASP A 85 3.54 10.80 -12.91
N ILE A 86 3.57 9.53 -12.51
CA ILE A 86 3.88 9.10 -11.15
C ILE A 86 5.26 9.60 -10.70
N ALA A 87 6.26 9.60 -11.59
CA ALA A 87 7.62 9.99 -11.25
C ALA A 87 7.75 11.49 -10.91
N SER A 88 6.76 12.29 -11.30
CA SER A 88 6.69 13.73 -11.04
C SER A 88 5.94 14.09 -9.75
N LEU A 89 5.30 13.11 -9.09
CA LEU A 89 4.53 13.37 -7.88
C LEU A 89 5.46 13.77 -6.72
N PRO A 90 5.03 14.71 -5.86
CA PRO A 90 5.80 15.07 -4.67
C PRO A 90 5.83 13.88 -3.69
N ASN A 91 6.99 13.68 -3.06
CA ASN A 91 7.09 12.78 -1.91
C ASN A 91 6.35 13.37 -0.70
N PRO A 92 5.89 12.53 0.25
CA PRO A 92 5.28 13.00 1.48
C PRO A 92 6.31 13.77 2.33
N THR A 93 5.83 14.79 3.04
CA THR A 93 6.64 15.56 3.99
C THR A 93 6.42 15.06 5.42
N PRO A 94 7.44 15.13 6.29
CA PRO A 94 7.30 14.88 7.73
C PRO A 94 6.26 15.76 8.43
#